data_AF-A0A136KLR9-F1
#
_entry.id   AF-A0A136KLR9-F1
#
_cell.length_a   1.000
_cell.length_b   1.000
_cell.length_c   1.000
_cell.angle_alpha   90.00
_cell.angle_beta   90.00
_cell.angle_gamma   90.00
#
_symmetry.space_group_name_H-M   'P 1'
#
loop_
_entity.id
_entity.type
_entity.pdbx_description
1 polymer ?
#
loop_
_entity_poly.entity_id
_entity_poly.type
_entity_poly.pdbx_seq_one_letter_code
_entity_poly.pdbx_strand_id
1 'polypeptide(L)'
;MDQPALFNRYLQLLKEFVALRSISTDPSYIKDIEKTAQWLGNLLTQYGFTVKITKGAGNPIVCAQYNNGSQQHVLIYGHYDVQPAEINEGWTHDPFELKEKNGRLYGRGAVDNKGQIMIYIATVIELIQQKSLGYNVTFLIEGNEEAGSSGLDTFVETHKEKLLADFLLVSDGEITAGHPVIEVGFRGVLNIALTVETSTKDNHSGLYGGIIPNAANELSILLGKLFDQSSGEQRVTIEGFYDNITPPTPRRHNNN
;
A
#
# COMPACT_ATOMS: atom_id res chain seq x y z
N MET A 1 16.89 0.76 26.77
CA MET A 1 15.57 1.17 26.27
C MET A 1 14.54 0.47 27.13
N ASP A 2 13.67 1.22 27.81
CA ASP A 2 12.53 0.63 28.49
C ASP A 2 11.47 0.32 27.40
N GLN A 3 11.58 -0.86 26.77
CA GLN A 3 10.69 -1.33 25.70
C GLN A 3 9.18 -1.10 25.94
N PRO A 4 8.66 -1.14 27.19
CA PRO A 4 7.27 -0.83 27.47
C PRO A 4 6.84 0.58 27.04
N ALA A 5 7.71 1.59 27.14
CA ALA A 5 7.34 2.98 26.84
C ALA A 5 7.14 3.22 25.34
N LEU A 6 8.06 2.73 24.51
CA LEU A 6 7.95 2.83 23.04
C LEU A 6 6.74 2.04 22.53
N PHE A 7 6.56 0.81 23.02
CA PHE A 7 5.42 -0.02 22.62
C PHE A 7 4.08 0.62 22.99
N ASN A 8 3.96 1.18 24.21
CA ASN A 8 2.72 1.84 24.64
C ASN A 8 2.43 3.09 23.80
N ARG A 9 3.45 3.89 23.45
CA ARG A 9 3.30 5.03 22.55
C ARG A 9 2.83 4.58 21.17
N TYR A 10 3.51 3.58 20.60
CA TYR A 10 3.15 2.98 19.32
C TYR A 10 1.69 2.49 19.32
N LEU A 11 1.30 1.71 20.33
CA LEU A 11 -0.03 1.14 20.44
C LEU A 11 -1.10 2.24 20.54
N GLN A 12 -0.85 3.30 21.31
CA GLN A 12 -1.79 4.41 21.42
C GLN A 12 -1.95 5.15 20.07
N LEU A 13 -0.83 5.48 19.41
CA LEU A 13 -0.87 6.15 18.11
C LEU A 13 -1.53 5.26 17.04
N LEU A 14 -1.27 3.95 17.06
CA LEU A 14 -1.88 3.03 16.12
C LEU A 14 -3.40 2.91 16.33
N LYS A 15 -3.88 2.90 17.58
CA LYS A 15 -5.33 2.93 17.87
C LYS A 15 -5.99 4.16 17.27
N GLU A 16 -5.38 5.34 17.47
CA GLU A 16 -5.88 6.59 16.90
C GLU A 16 -5.85 6.56 15.37
N PHE A 17 -4.78 6.03 14.78
CA PHE A 17 -4.59 5.99 13.34
C PHE A 17 -5.57 5.02 12.65
N VAL A 18 -5.78 3.83 13.23
CA VAL A 18 -6.75 2.83 12.74
C VAL A 18 -8.19 3.35 12.82
N ALA A 19 -8.52 4.16 13.83
CA ALA A 19 -9.85 4.77 13.94
C ALA A 19 -10.20 5.76 12.83
N LEU A 20 -9.21 6.23 12.06
CA LEU A 20 -9.43 7.12 10.92
C LEU A 20 -9.75 6.29 9.68
N ARG A 21 -10.96 6.42 9.12
CA ARG A 21 -11.43 5.59 7.99
C ARG A 21 -10.94 6.11 6.64
N SER A 22 -9.62 6.15 6.45
CA SER A 22 -8.95 6.64 5.24
C SER A 22 -9.08 5.67 4.05
N ILE A 23 -10.30 5.42 3.60
CA ILE A 23 -10.57 4.50 2.48
C ILE A 23 -10.41 5.27 1.16
N SER A 24 -9.37 4.96 0.39
CA SER A 24 -9.05 5.70 -0.85
C SER A 24 -9.89 5.26 -2.05
N THR A 25 -10.40 4.04 -2.04
CA THR A 25 -11.19 3.46 -3.14
C THR A 25 -12.66 3.94 -3.15
N ASP A 26 -13.10 4.65 -2.11
CA ASP A 26 -14.47 5.16 -1.98
C ASP A 26 -14.47 6.70 -1.78
N PRO A 27 -14.93 7.49 -2.76
CA PRO A 27 -14.96 8.94 -2.67
C PRO A 27 -15.77 9.52 -1.50
N SER A 28 -16.68 8.75 -0.91
CA SER A 28 -17.45 9.20 0.26
C SER A 28 -16.58 9.43 1.51
N TYR A 29 -15.40 8.81 1.55
CA TYR A 29 -14.42 8.92 2.64
C TYR A 29 -13.37 10.02 2.44
N ILE A 30 -13.53 10.91 1.44
CA ILE A 30 -12.55 11.99 1.17
C ILE A 30 -12.28 12.88 2.40
N LYS A 31 -13.30 13.12 3.24
CA LYS A 31 -13.13 13.88 4.48
C LYS A 31 -12.27 13.14 5.52
N ASP A 32 -12.41 11.82 5.60
CA ASP A 32 -11.60 10.98 6.48
C ASP A 32 -10.16 10.89 5.98
N ILE A 33 -9.95 10.81 4.66
CA ILE A 33 -8.64 10.94 4.02
C ILE A 33 -7.96 12.27 4.41
N GLU A 34 -8.65 13.39 4.22
CA GLU A 34 -8.09 14.71 4.56
C GLU A 34 -7.81 14.86 6.07
N LYS A 35 -8.72 14.35 6.90
CA LYS A 35 -8.55 14.31 8.36
C LYS A 35 -7.33 13.47 8.75
N THR A 36 -7.09 12.36 8.05
CA THR A 36 -5.96 11.46 8.29
C THR A 36 -4.63 12.11 7.94
N ALA A 37 -4.54 12.72 6.76
CA ALA A 37 -3.37 13.48 6.36
C ALA A 37 -3.07 14.63 7.34
N GLN A 38 -4.11 15.33 7.80
CA GLN A 38 -3.96 16.39 8.79
C GLN A 38 -3.53 15.87 10.17
N TRP A 39 -4.07 14.73 10.62
CA TRP A 39 -3.67 14.09 11.87
C TRP A 39 -2.19 13.71 11.84
N LEU A 40 -1.72 13.06 10.76
CA LEU A 40 -0.31 12.74 10.56
C LEU A 40 0.57 13.99 10.56
N GLY A 41 0.14 15.03 9.83
CA GLY A 41 0.89 16.28 9.78
C GLY A 41 0.98 16.99 11.12
N ASN A 42 -0.10 17.00 11.89
CA ASN A 42 -0.13 17.56 13.24
C ASN A 42 0.78 16.77 14.18
N LEU A 43 0.70 15.44 14.15
CA LEU A 43 1.54 14.55 14.95
C LEU A 43 3.02 14.85 14.68
N LEU A 44 3.45 14.83 13.42
CA LEU A 44 4.86 15.05 13.08
C LEU A 44 5.33 16.47 13.39
N THR A 45 4.48 17.48 13.18
CA THR A 45 4.79 18.88 13.55
C THR A 45 5.07 19.02 15.05
N GLN A 46 4.31 18.32 15.91
CA GLN A 46 4.52 18.34 17.37
C GLN A 46 5.92 17.85 17.78
N TYR A 47 6.54 17.00 16.98
CA TYR A 47 7.89 16.47 17.22
C TYR A 47 8.99 17.22 16.43
N GLY A 48 8.68 18.40 15.91
CA GLY A 48 9.65 19.30 15.29
C GLY A 48 9.92 19.05 13.81
N PHE A 49 9.08 18.26 13.14
CA PHE A 49 9.17 18.13 11.69
C PHE A 49 8.61 19.38 10.99
N THR A 50 9.25 19.77 9.90
CA THR A 50 8.66 20.69 8.93
C THR A 50 7.76 19.88 8.00
N VAL A 51 6.44 20.09 8.10
CA VAL A 51 5.44 19.31 7.36
C VAL A 51 4.83 20.12 6.21
N LYS A 52 4.70 19.47 5.06
CA LYS A 52 3.92 19.94 3.92
C LYS A 52 2.91 18.87 3.50
N ILE A 53 1.62 19.20 3.55
CA ILE A 53 0.56 18.39 2.98
C ILE A 53 0.26 18.93 1.58
N THR A 54 0.52 18.14 0.54
CA THR A 54 0.33 18.55 -0.86
C THR A 54 -0.91 17.89 -1.44
N LYS A 55 -1.80 18.70 -2.02
CA LYS A 55 -2.98 18.25 -2.78
C LYS A 55 -2.70 18.31 -4.29
N GLY A 56 -3.56 17.68 -5.09
CA GLY A 56 -3.52 17.78 -6.56
C GLY A 56 -2.91 16.57 -7.28
N ALA A 57 -2.63 15.49 -6.56
CA ALA A 57 -2.17 14.20 -7.07
C ALA A 57 -3.05 13.08 -6.49
N GLY A 58 -4.37 13.17 -6.72
CA GLY A 58 -5.35 12.36 -5.99
C GLY A 58 -5.49 12.81 -4.53
N ASN A 59 -5.43 11.86 -3.60
CA ASN A 59 -5.47 12.11 -2.16
C ASN A 59 -4.21 12.85 -1.66
N PRO A 60 -4.30 13.62 -0.57
CA PRO A 60 -3.18 14.44 -0.09
C PRO A 60 -1.94 13.61 0.27
N ILE A 61 -0.76 14.08 -0.12
CA ILE A 61 0.53 13.48 0.24
C ILE A 61 1.13 14.26 1.41
N VAL A 62 1.53 13.56 2.47
CA VAL A 62 2.21 14.14 3.64
C VAL A 62 3.71 13.98 3.47
N CYS A 63 4.41 15.10 3.34
CA CYS A 63 5.87 15.14 3.35
C CYS A 63 6.34 15.84 4.64
N ALA A 64 7.13 15.16 5.47
CA ALA A 64 7.59 15.68 6.75
C ALA A 64 9.11 15.53 6.88
N GLN A 65 9.81 16.63 7.11
CA GLN A 65 11.27 16.66 7.16
C GLN A 65 11.78 17.03 8.55
N TYR A 66 12.74 16.25 9.06
CA TYR A 66 13.48 16.55 10.28
C TYR A 66 14.96 16.63 9.96
N ASN A 67 15.56 17.79 10.23
CA ASN A 67 16.98 18.02 10.02
C ASN A 67 17.68 18.10 11.39
N ASN A 68 18.57 17.14 11.64
CA ASN A 68 19.37 17.06 12.88
C ASN A 68 20.82 17.49 12.66
N GLY A 69 21.19 17.96 11.46
CA GLY A 69 22.55 18.32 11.07
C GLY A 69 23.44 17.15 10.66
N SER A 70 22.90 15.94 10.50
CA SER A 70 23.65 14.78 10.01
C SER A 70 24.07 14.97 8.54
N GLN A 71 25.16 14.30 8.18
CA GLN A 71 25.60 14.20 6.78
C GLN A 71 24.80 13.15 5.99
N GLN A 72 24.12 12.24 6.69
CA GLN A 72 23.33 11.18 6.06
C GLN A 72 21.83 11.46 6.19
N HIS A 73 21.08 11.11 5.16
CA HIS A 73 19.65 11.33 5.05
C HIS A 73 18.93 10.04 4.63
N VAL A 74 17.89 9.68 5.38
CA VAL A 74 16.96 8.60 5.03
C VAL A 74 15.60 9.15 4.62
N LEU A 75 15.09 8.67 3.49
CA LEU A 75 13.71 8.82 3.06
C LEU A 75 12.95 7.55 3.47
N ILE A 76 11.84 7.72 4.17
CA ILE A 76 10.95 6.65 4.58
C ILE A 76 9.63 6.84 3.86
N TYR A 77 9.25 5.87 3.03
CA TYR A 77 7.99 5.83 2.32
C TYR A 77 6.99 4.91 3.02
N GLY A 78 5.71 5.26 2.97
CA GLY A 78 4.59 4.40 3.32
C GLY A 78 3.29 5.03 2.84
N HIS A 79 2.15 4.47 3.21
CA HIS A 79 0.84 5.05 2.90
C HIS A 79 -0.11 5.01 4.11
N TYR A 80 -1.11 5.88 4.08
CA TYR A 80 -2.10 6.00 5.15
C TYR A 80 -3.51 5.57 4.74
N ASP A 81 -3.76 5.41 3.44
CA ASP A 81 -5.01 4.86 2.95
C ASP A 81 -5.07 3.35 3.15
N VAL A 82 -6.29 2.82 3.16
CA VAL A 82 -6.57 1.42 3.45
C VAL A 82 -7.72 0.91 2.58
N GLN A 83 -7.76 -0.39 2.30
CA GLN A 83 -8.94 -1.03 1.71
C GLN A 83 -10.22 -0.84 2.55
N PRO A 84 -11.42 -0.90 1.94
CA PRO A 84 -12.68 -0.99 2.65
C PRO A 84 -12.72 -2.17 3.64
N ALA A 85 -13.54 -2.04 4.67
CA ALA A 85 -13.86 -3.13 5.58
C ALA A 85 -15.18 -2.84 6.31
N GLU A 86 -16.06 -3.84 6.34
CA GLU A 86 -17.36 -3.75 7.03
C GLU A 86 -17.60 -4.96 7.95
N ILE A 87 -18.41 -4.77 8.99
CA ILE A 87 -18.64 -5.84 9.98
C ILE A 87 -19.29 -7.10 9.37
N ASN A 88 -20.12 -6.91 8.35
CA ASN A 88 -20.83 -7.98 7.64
C ASN A 88 -19.91 -8.82 6.73
N GLU A 89 -18.65 -8.43 6.56
CA GLU A 89 -17.63 -9.17 5.79
C GLU A 89 -16.88 -10.21 6.64
N GLY A 90 -17.40 -10.53 7.84
CA GLY A 90 -16.84 -11.56 8.72
C GLY A 90 -15.96 -11.03 9.86
N TRP A 91 -15.96 -9.71 10.09
CA TRP A 91 -15.27 -9.14 11.24
C TRP A 91 -16.03 -9.43 12.55
N THR A 92 -15.27 -9.62 13.63
CA THR A 92 -15.82 -9.90 14.97
C THR A 92 -16.08 -8.63 15.80
N HIS A 93 -15.70 -7.46 15.28
CA HIS A 93 -15.85 -6.13 15.87
C HIS A 93 -15.74 -5.08 14.75
N ASP A 94 -15.90 -3.80 15.06
CA ASP A 94 -15.68 -2.71 14.09
C ASP A 94 -14.24 -2.81 13.55
N PRO A 95 -14.03 -2.94 12.22
CA PRO A 95 -12.69 -3.02 11.62
C PRO A 95 -11.79 -1.82 11.95
N PHE A 96 -12.38 -0.66 12.24
CA PHE A 96 -11.66 0.57 12.57
C PHE A 96 -11.53 0.79 14.09
N GLU A 97 -11.87 -0.21 14.91
CA GLU A 97 -11.56 -0.26 16.34
C GLU A 97 -10.41 -1.26 16.58
N LEU A 98 -9.18 -0.78 16.79
CA LEU A 98 -8.04 -1.67 16.99
C LEU A 98 -8.20 -2.49 18.30
N LYS A 99 -8.28 -3.82 18.19
CA LYS A 99 -8.36 -4.74 19.33
C LYS A 99 -7.14 -5.62 19.48
N GLU A 100 -6.70 -5.78 20.71
CA GLU A 100 -5.71 -6.78 21.06
C GLU A 100 -6.39 -8.09 21.45
N LYS A 101 -5.95 -9.20 20.87
CA LYS A 101 -6.41 -10.55 21.23
C LYS A 101 -5.27 -11.55 21.03
N ASN A 102 -4.97 -12.34 22.05
CA ASN A 102 -3.93 -13.39 21.99
C ASN A 102 -2.56 -12.88 21.48
N GLY A 103 -2.14 -11.70 21.93
CA GLY A 103 -0.86 -11.09 21.54
C GLY A 103 -0.83 -10.56 20.10
N ARG A 104 -1.98 -10.40 19.44
CA ARG A 104 -2.12 -9.83 18.10
C ARG A 104 -3.02 -8.62 18.12
N LEU A 105 -2.71 -7.66 17.26
CA LEU A 105 -3.50 -6.44 17.04
C LEU A 105 -4.38 -6.65 15.79
N TYR A 106 -5.68 -6.48 15.94
CA TYR A 106 -6.68 -6.65 14.91
C TYR A 106 -7.32 -5.31 14.58
N GLY A 107 -7.35 -4.96 13.30
CA GLY A 107 -8.00 -3.76 12.76
C GLY A 107 -7.58 -3.53 11.31
N ARG A 108 -8.45 -2.91 10.51
CA ARG A 108 -8.13 -2.47 9.14
C ARG A 108 -7.03 -1.41 9.22
N GLY A 109 -5.95 -1.60 8.46
CA GLY A 109 -4.76 -0.75 8.54
C GLY A 109 -3.68 -1.26 9.51
N ALA A 110 -3.98 -2.21 10.38
CA ALA A 110 -3.06 -2.60 11.46
C ALA A 110 -1.76 -3.24 10.95
N VAL A 111 -1.75 -3.83 9.76
CA VAL A 111 -0.55 -4.28 9.06
C VAL A 111 -0.33 -3.35 7.89
N ASP A 112 -1.24 -3.39 6.92
CA ASP A 112 -1.19 -2.66 5.66
C ASP A 112 -2.01 -1.35 5.72
N ASN A 113 -1.38 -0.17 5.82
CA ASN A 113 0.04 0.05 6.14
C ASN A 113 0.28 0.87 7.41
N LYS A 114 -0.80 1.31 8.06
CA LYS A 114 -0.75 2.21 9.23
C LYS A 114 0.12 1.66 10.35
N GLY A 115 0.03 0.35 10.60
CA GLY A 115 0.86 -0.31 11.61
C GLY A 115 2.35 -0.24 11.31
N GLN A 116 2.73 -0.53 10.06
CA GLN A 116 4.13 -0.54 9.65
C GLN A 116 4.73 0.87 9.67
N ILE A 117 4.09 1.84 9.01
CA ILE A 117 4.62 3.22 8.97
C ILE A 117 4.65 3.85 10.37
N MET A 118 3.69 3.50 11.25
CA MET A 118 3.67 3.99 12.63
C MET A 118 4.84 3.45 13.48
N ILE A 119 5.38 2.27 13.18
CA ILE A 119 6.60 1.77 13.84
C ILE A 119 7.78 2.69 13.52
N TYR A 120 7.94 3.10 12.26
CA TYR A 120 8.98 4.05 11.86
C TYR A 120 8.78 5.41 12.53
N ILE A 121 7.56 5.95 12.49
CA ILE A 121 7.24 7.25 13.12
C ILE A 121 7.55 7.22 14.62
N ALA A 122 7.04 6.21 15.35
CA ALA A 122 7.25 6.08 16.79
C ALA A 122 8.74 5.93 17.14
N THR A 123 9.48 5.15 16.36
CA THR A 123 10.92 4.94 16.56
C THR A 123 11.71 6.22 16.33
N VAL A 124 11.44 6.95 15.25
CA VAL A 124 12.13 8.22 14.95
C VAL A 124 11.81 9.27 16.01
N ILE A 125 10.56 9.38 16.44
CA ILE A 125 10.16 10.28 17.55
C ILE A 125 10.95 9.96 18.82
N GLU A 126 11.05 8.68 19.19
CA GLU A 126 11.78 8.25 20.38
C GLU A 126 13.28 8.61 20.29
N LEU A 127 13.90 8.37 19.12
CA LEU A 127 15.30 8.74 18.87
C LEU A 127 15.52 10.26 18.91
N ILE A 128 14.57 11.07 18.43
CA ILE A 128 14.61 12.53 18.56
C ILE A 128 14.57 12.94 20.04
N GLN A 129 13.64 12.39 20.82
CA GLN A 129 13.49 12.71 22.23
C GLN A 129 14.72 12.31 23.06
N GLN A 130 15.35 11.19 22.71
CA GLN A 130 16.60 10.72 23.31
C GLN A 130 17.85 11.47 22.80
N LYS A 131 17.70 12.36 21.81
CA LYS A 131 18.79 13.06 21.12
C LYS A 131 19.82 12.10 20.53
N SER A 132 19.37 10.94 20.06
CA SER A 132 20.18 9.84 19.53
C SER A 132 19.92 9.55 18.05
N LEU A 133 19.00 10.28 17.41
CA LEU A 133 18.78 10.17 15.97
C LEU A 133 20.05 10.56 15.20
N GLY A 134 20.59 9.64 14.41
CA GLY A 134 21.85 9.81 13.66
C GLY A 134 21.71 10.31 12.22
N TYR A 135 20.49 10.53 11.74
CA TYR A 135 20.19 10.83 10.33
C TYR A 135 19.23 12.00 10.20
N ASN A 136 19.33 12.75 9.10
CA ASN A 136 18.19 13.53 8.63
C ASN A 136 17.10 12.56 8.17
N VAL A 137 15.84 12.89 8.41
CA VAL A 137 14.71 12.02 8.08
C VAL A 137 13.71 12.79 7.23
N THR A 138 13.23 12.17 6.16
CA THR A 138 12.03 12.58 5.46
C THR A 138 11.02 11.45 5.47
N PHE A 139 9.81 11.71 5.94
CA PHE A 139 8.67 10.84 5.70
C PHE A 139 7.93 11.31 4.45
N LEU A 140 7.68 10.39 3.52
CA LEU A 140 6.80 10.57 2.38
C LEU A 140 5.64 9.58 2.52
N ILE A 141 4.48 10.06 2.96
CA ILE A 141 3.33 9.21 3.26
C ILE A 141 2.18 9.60 2.32
N GLU A 142 1.84 8.71 1.39
CA GLU A 142 0.76 8.95 0.43
C GLU A 142 -0.58 8.38 0.89
N GLY A 143 -1.64 8.68 0.14
CA GLY A 143 -3.01 8.23 0.44
C GLY A 143 -3.72 7.61 -0.75
N ASN A 144 -3.01 7.11 -1.77
CA ASN A 144 -3.62 6.49 -2.95
C ASN A 144 -3.08 5.10 -3.27
N GLU A 145 -2.25 4.48 -2.41
CA GLU A 145 -1.55 3.24 -2.75
C GLU A 145 -2.56 2.14 -3.13
N GLU A 146 -3.62 2.02 -2.32
CA GLU A 146 -4.70 1.02 -2.49
C GLU A 146 -5.60 1.31 -3.70
N ALA A 147 -5.45 2.52 -4.28
CA ALA A 147 -6.10 2.99 -5.49
C ALA A 147 -5.12 3.14 -6.68
N GLY A 148 -3.89 2.62 -6.56
CA GLY A 148 -2.88 2.56 -7.62
C GLY A 148 -1.88 3.72 -7.65
N SER A 149 -1.68 4.44 -6.54
CA SER A 149 -0.68 5.51 -6.36
C SER A 149 -0.75 6.63 -7.41
N SER A 150 -1.95 6.95 -7.89
CA SER A 150 -2.15 7.93 -8.97
C SER A 150 -1.54 9.29 -8.62
N GLY A 151 -0.52 9.72 -9.38
CA GLY A 151 0.13 11.02 -9.26
C GLY A 151 1.34 11.07 -8.31
N LEU A 152 1.69 9.96 -7.64
CA LEU A 152 2.92 9.89 -6.84
C LEU A 152 4.16 10.08 -7.71
N ASP A 153 4.19 9.48 -8.90
CA ASP A 153 5.26 9.62 -9.90
C ASP A 153 5.56 11.09 -10.21
N THR A 154 4.52 11.85 -10.58
CA THR A 154 4.59 13.28 -10.90
C THR A 154 5.00 14.09 -9.67
N PHE A 155 4.51 13.72 -8.48
CA PHE A 155 4.90 14.37 -7.23
C PHE A 155 6.40 14.21 -6.95
N VAL A 156 6.92 12.97 -7.09
CA VAL A 156 8.33 12.64 -6.87
C VAL A 156 9.22 13.36 -7.88
N GLU A 157 8.86 13.37 -9.16
CA GLU A 157 9.59 14.11 -10.20
C GLU A 157 9.65 15.61 -9.89
N THR A 158 8.50 16.20 -9.54
CA THR A 158 8.39 17.63 -9.24
C THR A 158 9.15 18.04 -7.98
N HIS A 159 9.22 17.17 -6.97
CA HIS A 159 9.85 17.44 -5.69
C HIS A 159 11.19 16.72 -5.49
N LYS A 160 11.78 16.22 -6.58
CA LYS A 160 12.99 15.38 -6.56
C LYS A 160 14.09 15.92 -5.65
N GLU A 161 14.42 17.20 -5.76
CA GLU A 161 15.46 17.84 -4.94
C GLU A 161 15.19 17.74 -3.44
N LYS A 162 13.92 17.80 -3.01
CA LYS A 162 13.52 17.70 -1.60
C LYS A 162 13.46 16.27 -1.09
N LEU A 163 13.37 15.29 -2.00
CA LEU A 163 13.26 13.87 -1.70
C LEU A 163 14.59 13.12 -1.89
N LEU A 164 15.65 13.80 -2.33
CA LEU A 164 16.99 13.22 -2.36
C LEU A 164 17.38 12.74 -0.97
N ALA A 165 17.86 11.50 -0.89
CA ALA A 165 18.32 10.84 0.32
C ALA A 165 19.39 9.81 -0.03
N ASP A 166 20.24 9.44 0.93
CA ASP A 166 21.25 8.39 0.77
C ASP A 166 20.61 6.99 0.81
N PHE A 167 19.50 6.86 1.54
CA PHE A 167 18.77 5.61 1.71
C PHE A 167 17.26 5.83 1.52
N LEU A 168 16.61 4.88 0.87
CA LEU A 168 15.16 4.75 0.82
C LEU A 168 14.74 3.51 1.61
N LEU A 169 13.86 3.70 2.59
CA LEU A 169 13.18 2.61 3.27
C LEU A 169 11.71 2.63 2.88
N VAL A 170 11.25 1.55 2.26
CA VAL A 170 9.84 1.34 1.94
C VAL A 170 9.23 0.57 3.10
N SER A 171 8.33 1.22 3.83
CA SER A 171 7.54 0.60 4.89
C SER A 171 6.34 -0.08 4.24
N ASP A 172 6.53 -1.21 3.56
CA ASP A 172 5.43 -2.00 3.01
C ASP A 172 5.89 -3.42 2.66
N GLY A 173 6.42 -4.12 3.67
CA GLY A 173 7.02 -5.44 3.51
C GLY A 173 6.26 -6.52 4.27
N GLU A 174 6.52 -7.78 3.92
CA GLU A 174 5.90 -8.92 4.59
C GLU A 174 6.90 -9.73 5.45
N ILE A 175 6.36 -10.67 6.25
CA ILE A 175 7.15 -11.72 6.89
C ILE A 175 6.88 -13.00 6.11
N THR A 176 7.91 -13.54 5.45
CA THR A 176 7.80 -14.79 4.71
C THR A 176 8.25 -15.97 5.58
N ALA A 177 7.44 -17.03 5.63
CA ALA A 177 7.75 -18.28 6.34
C ALA A 177 8.15 -18.09 7.83
N GLY A 178 7.64 -17.04 8.48
CA GLY A 178 7.95 -16.75 9.90
C GLY A 178 9.32 -16.11 10.13
N HIS A 179 10.02 -15.70 9.07
CA HIS A 179 11.32 -15.05 9.14
C HIS A 179 11.23 -13.57 8.71
N PRO A 180 11.97 -12.66 9.38
CA PRO A 180 12.17 -11.32 8.85
C PRO A 180 12.87 -11.40 7.50
N VAL A 181 12.38 -10.64 6.52
CA VAL A 181 12.96 -10.56 5.18
C VAL A 181 13.38 -9.13 4.85
N ILE A 182 14.35 -9.01 3.95
CA ILE A 182 14.69 -7.75 3.30
C ILE A 182 14.29 -7.91 1.84
N GLU A 183 13.23 -7.22 1.46
CA GLU A 183 12.74 -7.21 0.09
C GLU A 183 13.49 -6.15 -0.70
N VAL A 184 14.05 -6.56 -1.84
CA VAL A 184 14.89 -5.70 -2.70
C VAL A 184 14.33 -5.57 -4.12
N GLY A 185 13.12 -6.04 -4.35
CA GLY A 185 12.45 -5.96 -5.63
C GLY A 185 11.07 -6.59 -5.60
N PHE A 186 10.14 -5.95 -6.32
CA PHE A 186 8.75 -6.35 -6.45
C PHE A 186 8.44 -6.65 -7.92
N ARG A 187 7.40 -7.47 -8.16
CA ARG A 187 6.88 -7.65 -9.51
C ARG A 187 6.04 -6.44 -9.90
N GLY A 188 6.05 -6.08 -11.17
CA GLY A 188 5.04 -5.17 -11.72
C GLY A 188 3.68 -5.87 -11.83
N VAL A 189 2.62 -5.07 -11.91
CA VAL A 189 1.25 -5.55 -12.17
C VAL A 189 0.69 -4.82 -13.39
N LEU A 190 -0.12 -5.53 -14.18
CA LEU A 190 -0.88 -4.96 -15.29
C LEU A 190 -2.35 -5.35 -15.10
N ASN A 191 -3.19 -4.37 -14.82
CA ASN A 191 -4.64 -4.55 -14.71
C ASN A 191 -5.31 -4.19 -16.04
N ILE A 192 -6.12 -5.10 -16.59
CA ILE A 192 -6.82 -4.92 -17.87
C ILE A 192 -8.32 -5.18 -17.67
N ALA A 193 -9.16 -4.26 -18.13
CA ALA A 193 -10.60 -4.47 -18.23
C ALA A 193 -10.96 -4.97 -19.65
N LEU A 194 -11.59 -6.14 -19.73
CA LEU A 194 -12.08 -6.72 -20.99
C LEU A 194 -13.61 -6.62 -21.04
N THR A 195 -14.13 -5.96 -22.06
CA THR A 195 -15.57 -5.84 -22.29
C THR A 195 -15.95 -6.60 -23.55
N VAL A 196 -16.90 -7.54 -23.43
CA VAL A 196 -17.47 -8.29 -24.55
C VAL A 196 -18.95 -7.97 -24.64
N GLU A 197 -19.36 -7.38 -25.76
CA GLU A 197 -20.76 -7.07 -26.05
C GLU A 197 -21.24 -7.93 -27.23
N THR A 198 -22.32 -8.69 -27.05
CA THR A 198 -22.89 -9.56 -28.10
C THR A 198 -24.30 -9.14 -28.53
N SER A 199 -24.91 -8.16 -27.86
CA SER A 199 -26.25 -7.66 -28.12
C SER A 199 -26.42 -6.29 -27.47
N THR A 200 -27.29 -5.46 -28.04
CA THR A 200 -27.62 -4.12 -27.50
C THR A 200 -28.61 -4.15 -26.32
N LYS A 201 -29.08 -5.35 -25.94
CA LYS A 201 -29.98 -5.60 -24.81
C LYS A 201 -29.86 -7.03 -24.28
N ASP A 202 -30.32 -7.24 -23.05
CA ASP A 202 -30.52 -8.56 -22.47
C ASP A 202 -31.59 -9.35 -23.24
N ASN A 203 -31.30 -10.63 -23.50
CA ASN A 203 -32.16 -11.51 -24.28
C ASN A 203 -32.66 -12.69 -23.44
N HIS A 204 -33.92 -13.09 -23.67
CA HIS A 204 -34.53 -14.23 -22.98
C HIS A 204 -33.80 -15.53 -23.31
N SER A 205 -33.16 -16.16 -22.32
CA SER A 205 -32.28 -17.33 -22.52
C SER A 205 -32.98 -18.52 -23.18
N GLY A 206 -34.26 -18.77 -22.90
CA GLY A 206 -35.02 -19.84 -23.55
C GLY A 206 -35.36 -19.61 -25.02
N LEU A 207 -35.42 -18.35 -25.48
CA LEU A 207 -35.76 -18.02 -26.88
C LEU A 207 -34.51 -17.92 -27.76
N TYR A 208 -33.41 -17.43 -27.18
CA TYR A 208 -32.20 -17.09 -27.92
C TYR A 208 -31.00 -17.98 -27.56
N GLY A 209 -31.14 -18.84 -26.55
CA GLY A 209 -30.09 -19.77 -26.12
C GLY A 209 -29.68 -20.71 -27.25
N GLY A 210 -28.39 -20.68 -27.61
CA GLY A 210 -27.84 -21.47 -28.71
C GLY A 210 -28.06 -20.88 -30.10
N ILE A 211 -28.75 -19.74 -30.24
CA ILE A 211 -28.98 -19.07 -31.52
C ILE A 211 -28.05 -17.86 -31.70
N ILE A 212 -27.84 -17.09 -30.63
CA ILE A 212 -26.97 -15.91 -30.64
C ILE A 212 -25.78 -16.10 -29.70
N PRO A 213 -24.63 -15.44 -29.97
CA PRO A 213 -23.48 -15.46 -29.07
C PRO A 213 -23.86 -14.91 -27.70
N ASN A 214 -23.45 -15.62 -26.65
CA ASN A 214 -23.62 -15.19 -25.27
C ASN A 214 -22.30 -14.58 -24.78
N ALA A 215 -22.31 -13.32 -24.37
CA ALA A 215 -21.12 -12.60 -23.94
C ALA A 215 -20.33 -13.32 -22.84
N ALA A 216 -21.00 -13.96 -21.87
CA ALA A 216 -20.34 -14.69 -20.80
C ALA A 216 -19.62 -15.95 -21.32
N ASN A 217 -20.23 -16.66 -22.29
CA ASN A 217 -19.59 -17.81 -22.92
C ASN A 217 -18.38 -17.41 -23.75
N GLU A 218 -18.50 -16.36 -24.58
CA GLU A 218 -17.40 -15.86 -25.41
C GLU A 218 -16.23 -15.37 -24.54
N LEU A 219 -16.53 -14.62 -23.47
CA LEU A 219 -15.51 -14.17 -22.52
C LEU A 219 -14.83 -15.37 -21.82
N SER A 220 -15.59 -16.40 -21.44
CA SER A 220 -15.02 -17.61 -20.82
C SER A 220 -14.05 -18.34 -21.77
N ILE A 221 -14.41 -18.43 -23.06
CA ILE A 221 -13.55 -19.00 -24.09
C ILE A 221 -12.27 -18.17 -24.26
N LEU A 222 -12.39 -16.85 -24.28
CA LEU A 222 -11.24 -15.94 -24.37
C LEU A 222 -10.30 -16.10 -23.17
N LEU A 223 -10.83 -16.08 -21.95
CA LEU A 223 -10.05 -16.21 -20.72
C LEU A 223 -9.32 -17.57 -20.65
N GLY A 224 -9.98 -18.65 -21.08
CA GLY A 224 -9.38 -19.99 -21.14
C GLY A 224 -8.20 -20.08 -22.11
N LYS A 225 -8.07 -19.14 -23.06
CA LYS A 225 -6.93 -19.08 -23.99
C LYS A 225 -5.74 -18.33 -23.44
N LEU A 226 -5.85 -17.53 -22.38
CA LEU A 226 -4.75 -16.70 -21.86
C LEU A 226 -3.61 -17.51 -21.23
N PHE A 227 -3.92 -18.72 -20.77
CA PHE A 227 -2.97 -19.63 -20.15
C PHE A 227 -2.99 -20.98 -20.83
N ASP A 228 -1.81 -21.58 -20.99
CA ASP A 228 -1.67 -22.92 -21.52
C ASP A 228 -2.34 -23.94 -20.58
N GLN A 229 -3.31 -24.67 -21.12
CA GLN A 229 -4.05 -25.70 -20.38
C GLN A 229 -3.43 -27.09 -20.55
N SER A 230 -2.46 -27.26 -21.46
CA SER A 230 -1.96 -28.57 -21.89
C SER A 230 -0.77 -29.08 -21.09
N SER A 231 0.07 -28.17 -20.58
CA SER A 231 1.33 -28.51 -19.88
C SER A 231 1.18 -28.70 -18.37
N GLY A 232 0.03 -28.34 -17.79
CA GLY A 232 -0.17 -28.28 -16.33
C GLY A 232 0.54 -27.10 -15.66
N GLU A 233 1.34 -26.33 -16.41
CA GLU A 233 1.97 -25.10 -15.99
C GLU A 233 1.11 -23.90 -16.43
N GLN A 234 0.87 -22.93 -15.55
CA GLN A 234 0.09 -21.73 -15.87
C GLN A 234 0.90 -20.72 -16.71
N ARG A 235 1.39 -21.16 -17.88
CA ARG A 235 2.18 -20.32 -18.80
C ARG A 235 1.27 -19.41 -19.61
N VAL A 236 1.62 -18.13 -19.74
CA VAL A 236 0.87 -17.16 -20.55
C VAL A 236 1.05 -17.48 -22.04
N THR A 237 -0.03 -17.40 -22.82
CA THR A 237 -0.04 -17.76 -24.25
C THR A 237 0.06 -16.56 -25.20
N ILE A 238 0.02 -15.35 -24.66
CA ILE A 238 0.10 -14.11 -25.43
C ILE A 238 1.44 -14.05 -26.18
N GLU A 239 1.37 -13.84 -27.49
CA GLU A 239 2.55 -13.70 -28.35
C GLU A 239 3.45 -12.56 -27.86
N GLY A 240 4.76 -12.80 -27.80
CA GLY A 240 5.76 -11.83 -27.36
C GLY A 240 5.82 -11.59 -25.83
N PHE A 241 4.96 -12.23 -25.03
CA PHE A 241 4.94 -12.02 -23.58
C PHE A 241 6.29 -12.26 -22.89
N TYR A 242 7.09 -13.20 -23.41
CA TYR A 242 8.36 -13.62 -22.80
C TYR A 242 9.60 -12.98 -23.44
N ASP A 243 9.46 -12.20 -24.52
CA ASP A 243 10.58 -11.77 -25.36
C ASP A 243 11.59 -10.87 -24.61
N ASN A 244 11.11 -10.10 -23.63
CA ASN A 244 11.91 -9.13 -22.87
C ASN A 244 12.16 -9.57 -21.42
N ILE A 245 11.95 -10.85 -21.09
CA ILE A 245 12.20 -11.35 -19.74
C ILE A 245 13.69 -11.66 -19.58
N THR A 246 14.34 -10.96 -18.65
CA THR A 246 15.72 -11.27 -18.27
C THR A 246 15.72 -12.55 -17.43
N PRO A 247 16.38 -13.65 -17.87
CA PRO A 247 16.41 -14.88 -17.10
C PRO A 247 17.20 -14.69 -15.78
N PRO A 248 16.82 -15.40 -14.70
CA PRO A 248 17.58 -15.37 -13.46
C PRO A 248 19.01 -15.88 -13.69
N THR A 249 19.98 -15.24 -13.04
CA THR A 249 21.36 -15.73 -13.03
C THR A 249 21.48 -16.99 -12.16
N PRO A 250 22.48 -17.88 -12.38
CA PRO A 250 22.65 -19.09 -11.57
C PRO A 250 22.74 -18.83 -10.06
N ARG A 251 23.28 -17.68 -9.64
CA ARG A 251 23.36 -17.26 -8.24
C ARG A 251 21.98 -16.97 -7.61
N ARG A 252 20.97 -16.59 -8.41
CA ARG A 252 19.60 -16.34 -7.93
C ARG A 252 18.81 -17.63 -7.65
N HIS A 253 19.21 -18.78 -8.22
CA HIS A 253 18.49 -20.04 -8.03
C HIS A 253 18.67 -20.70 -6.65
N ASN A 254 19.74 -20.37 -5.93
CA ASN A 254 20.12 -21.06 -4.68
C ASN A 254 19.71 -20.34 -3.38
N ASN A 255 18.89 -19.28 -3.47
CA ASN A 255 18.49 -18.46 -2.31
C ASN A 255 17.03 -18.72 -1.86
N ASN A 256 16.42 -19.82 -2.30
CA ASN A 256 15.13 -20.30 -1.78
C ASN A 256 15.34 -21.40 -0.75
#